data_AF-A0A7V9SSV1-F1
#
_entry.id   AF-A0A7V9SSV1-F1
#
_cell.length_a   1.000
_cell.length_b   1.000
_cell.length_c   1.000
_cell.angle_alpha   90.00
_cell.angle_beta   90.00
_cell.angle_gamma   90.00
#
_symmetry.space_group_name_H-M   'P 1'
#
loop_
_entity.id
_entity.type
_entity.pdbx_description
1 polymer ?
#
loop_
_entity_poly.entity_id
_entity_poly.type
_entity_poly.pdbx_seq_one_letter_code
_entity_poly.pdbx_strand_id
1 'polypeptide(L)'
;MRNKEKEEIALINIDRNPLVLILSIGLSTLLDYLAYSFILDLIPWGFVLLIPAVFLSFQTIWLLLTPYAMLFDDKLEIKRTLFSNKMLFFADVKKVGNVKKGSLFISYNDDEVAKISLFGIKTSQVNILRSELEKHVTLTLNKRP
;
A
#
# COMPACT_ATOMS: atom_id res chain seq x y z
N MET A 1 -0.54 31.96 13.06
CA MET A 1 0.59 30.99 13.06
C MET A 1 0.08 29.70 12.45
N ARG A 2 0.41 29.44 11.17
CA ARG A 2 0.06 28.18 10.49
C ARG A 2 0.94 27.11 11.13
N ASN A 3 0.37 26.23 11.94
CA ASN A 3 1.07 25.06 12.43
C ASN A 3 1.71 24.41 11.21
N LYS A 4 3.04 24.43 11.14
CA LYS A 4 3.77 23.54 10.25
C LYS A 4 3.27 22.16 10.65
N GLU A 5 2.46 21.55 9.80
CA GLU A 5 2.32 20.11 9.76
C GLU A 5 3.76 19.60 9.86
N LYS A 6 4.14 19.11 11.05
CA LYS A 6 5.45 18.48 11.21
C LYS A 6 5.43 17.42 10.14
N GLU A 7 6.34 17.49 9.18
CA GLU A 7 6.50 16.41 8.22
C GLU A 7 6.65 15.15 9.06
N GLU A 8 5.60 14.34 9.09
CA GLU A 8 5.61 13.09 9.82
C GLU A 8 6.59 12.21 9.06
N ILE A 9 7.77 12.03 9.64
CA ILE A 9 8.80 11.18 9.05
C ILE A 9 8.38 9.74 9.36
N ALA A 10 8.17 8.94 8.32
CA ALA A 10 7.91 7.52 8.49
C ALA A 10 9.10 6.87 9.20
N LEU A 11 8.84 6.21 10.32
CA LEU A 11 9.86 5.50 11.10
C LEU A 11 10.38 4.29 10.33
N ILE A 12 9.45 3.59 9.66
CA ILE A 12 9.74 2.38 8.90
C ILE A 12 8.93 2.41 7.61
N ASN A 13 9.64 2.20 6.50
CA ASN A 13 9.05 1.97 5.19
C ASN A 13 9.03 0.46 4.92
N ILE A 14 7.85 -0.05 4.56
CA ILE A 14 7.66 -1.43 4.13
C ILE A 14 7.60 -1.45 2.61
N ASP A 15 8.56 -2.15 2.02
CA ASP A 15 8.73 -2.23 0.58
C ASP A 15 7.75 -3.20 -0.07
N ARG A 16 7.51 -2.93 -1.36
CA ARG A 16 6.74 -3.81 -2.22
C ARG A 16 7.57 -5.03 -2.62
N ASN A 17 6.87 -6.10 -2.94
CA ASN A 17 7.50 -7.27 -3.54
C ASN A 17 8.06 -6.90 -4.93
N PRO A 18 9.35 -7.15 -5.21
CA PRO A 18 9.96 -6.80 -6.50
C PRO A 18 9.26 -7.48 -7.68
N LEU A 19 8.72 -8.69 -7.50
CA LEU A 19 7.97 -9.38 -8.56
C LEU A 19 6.71 -8.61 -8.98
N VAL A 20 6.02 -7.97 -8.03
CA VAL A 20 4.83 -7.16 -8.34
C VAL A 20 5.21 -5.93 -9.15
N LEU A 21 6.34 -5.31 -8.84
CA LEU A 21 6.86 -4.17 -9.60
C LEU A 21 7.24 -4.59 -11.02
N ILE A 22 7.99 -5.68 -11.17
CA ILE A 22 8.41 -6.21 -12.48
C ILE A 22 7.19 -6.55 -13.34
N LEU A 23 6.19 -7.22 -12.77
CA LEU A 23 4.95 -7.55 -13.49
C LEU A 23 4.17 -6.29 -13.89
N SER A 24 4.12 -5.29 -13.02
CA SER A 24 3.42 -4.02 -13.31
C SER A 24 4.11 -3.28 -14.46
N ILE A 25 5.45 -3.19 -14.44
CA ILE A 25 6.25 -2.60 -15.51
C ILE A 25 6.03 -3.35 -16.82
N GLY A 26 6.17 -4.68 -16.80
CA GLY A 26 6.01 -5.50 -18.01
C GLY A 26 4.62 -5.36 -18.63
N LEU A 27 3.58 -5.37 -17.80
CA LEU A 27 2.20 -5.21 -18.28
C LEU A 27 1.93 -3.79 -18.81
N SER A 28 2.43 -2.76 -18.12
CA SER A 28 2.29 -1.37 -18.57
C SER A 28 2.96 -1.17 -19.92
N THR A 29 4.25 -1.52 -20.04
CA THR A 29 5.01 -1.36 -21.28
C THR A 29 4.39 -2.13 -22.44
N LEU A 30 3.86 -3.33 -22.19
CA LEU A 30 3.16 -4.11 -23.20
C LEU A 30 1.87 -3.41 -23.67
N LEU A 31 1.07 -2.88 -22.74
CA LEU A 31 -0.18 -2.19 -23.09
C LEU A 31 0.10 -0.89 -23.85
N ASP A 32 1.11 -0.13 -23.41
CA ASP A 32 1.55 1.10 -24.06
C ASP A 32 2.05 0.80 -25.48
N TYR A 33 2.85 -0.26 -25.66
CA TYR A 33 3.33 -0.69 -26.98
C TYR A 33 2.18 -1.09 -27.92
N LEU A 34 1.21 -1.87 -27.44
CA LEU A 34 0.05 -2.27 -28.24
C LEU A 34 -0.84 -1.08 -28.61
N ALA A 35 -1.12 -0.19 -27.65
CA ALA A 35 -1.89 1.03 -27.89
C ALA A 35 -1.21 1.91 -28.95
N TYR A 36 0.10 2.12 -28.83
CA TYR A 36 0.90 2.86 -29.79
C TYR A 36 0.87 2.23 -31.18
N SER A 37 1.08 0.91 -31.27
CA SER A 37 1.10 0.19 -32.55
C SER A 37 -0.25 0.28 -33.27
N PHE A 38 -1.36 0.10 -32.55
CA PHE A 38 -2.70 0.19 -33.14
C PHE A 38 -3.07 1.60 -33.58
N ILE A 39 -2.55 2.63 -32.90
CA ILE A 39 -2.72 4.02 -33.33
C ILE A 39 -1.98 4.27 -34.65
N LEU A 40 -0.76 3.76 -34.79
CA LEU A 40 0.01 3.89 -36.05
C LEU A 40 -0.68 3.18 -37.22
N ASP A 41 -1.28 2.01 -36.97
CA ASP A 41 -2.02 1.25 -37.97
C ASP A 41 -3.44 1.81 -38.23
N LEU A 42 -3.78 2.96 -37.65
CA LEU A 42 -5.09 3.64 -37.75
C LEU A 42 -6.27 2.74 -37.34
N ILE A 43 -6.03 1.77 -36.45
CA ILE A 43 -7.06 0.90 -35.90
C ILE A 43 -7.80 1.69 -34.80
N PRO A 44 -9.13 1.88 -34.90
CA PRO A 44 -9.89 2.66 -33.92
C PRO A 44 -9.75 2.17 -32.47
N TRP A 45 -9.50 0.88 -32.29
CA TRP A 45 -9.24 0.26 -30.99
C TRP A 45 -7.99 0.81 -30.29
N GLY A 46 -7.02 1.35 -31.03
CA GLY A 46 -5.82 1.98 -30.45
C GLY A 46 -6.16 3.14 -29.53
N PHE A 47 -7.13 3.98 -29.90
CA PHE A 47 -7.61 5.09 -29.06
C PHE A 47 -8.30 4.60 -27.79
N VAL A 48 -9.07 3.52 -27.89
CA VAL A 48 -9.75 2.92 -26.72
C VAL A 48 -8.74 2.30 -25.76
N LEU A 49 -7.69 1.65 -26.29
CA LEU A 49 -6.62 1.04 -25.50
C LEU A 49 -5.67 2.06 -24.86
N LEU A 50 -5.55 3.26 -25.44
CA LEU A 50 -4.68 4.32 -24.89
C LEU A 50 -5.11 4.75 -23.49
N ILE A 51 -6.42 4.81 -23.21
CA ILE A 51 -6.94 5.19 -21.89
C ILE A 51 -6.42 4.23 -20.79
N PRO A 52 -6.72 2.92 -20.81
CA PRO A 52 -6.22 2.00 -19.80
C PRO A 52 -4.67 1.91 -19.78
N ALA A 53 -3.99 2.14 -20.91
CA ALA A 53 -2.53 2.15 -20.98
C ALA A 53 -1.95 3.28 -20.11
N VAL A 54 -2.44 4.51 -20.31
CA VAL A 54 -2.05 5.68 -19.53
C VAL A 54 -2.34 5.48 -18.03
N PHE A 55 -3.53 4.98 -17.69
CA PHE A 55 -3.88 4.70 -16.28
C PHE A 55 -2.93 3.68 -15.64
N LEU A 56 -2.59 2.61 -16.37
CA LEU A 56 -1.69 1.58 -15.87
C LEU A 56 -0.25 2.09 -15.75
N SER A 57 0.19 2.95 -16.66
CA SER A 57 1.46 3.67 -16.61
C SER A 57 1.59 4.52 -15.35
N PHE A 58 0.58 5.37 -15.06
CA PHE A 58 0.57 6.17 -13.83
C PHE A 58 0.55 5.29 -12.58
N GLN A 59 -0.27 4.25 -12.58
CA GLN A 59 -0.33 3.29 -11.48
C GLN A 59 1.03 2.63 -11.25
N THR A 60 1.74 2.27 -12.32
CA THR A 60 3.07 1.63 -12.23
C THR A 60 4.14 2.57 -11.68
N ILE A 61 4.17 3.83 -12.17
CA ILE A 61 5.07 4.86 -11.65
C ILE A 61 4.80 5.10 -10.16
N TRP A 62 3.53 5.19 -9.77
CA TRP A 62 3.16 5.34 -8.36
C TRP A 62 3.64 4.16 -7.50
N LEU A 63 3.47 2.93 -7.99
CA LEU A 63 3.96 1.74 -7.29
C LEU A 63 5.48 1.75 -7.11
N LEU A 64 6.24 2.32 -8.05
CA LEU A 64 7.69 2.46 -7.96
C LEU A 64 8.12 3.52 -6.95
N LEU A 65 7.42 4.66 -6.92
CA LEU A 65 7.76 5.80 -6.08
C LEU A 65 7.27 5.66 -4.64
N THR A 66 6.28 4.80 -4.39
CA THR A 66 5.64 4.68 -3.07
C THR A 66 5.90 3.32 -2.43
N PRO A 67 6.41 3.29 -1.18
CA PRO A 67 6.45 2.05 -0.41
C PRO A 67 5.02 1.53 -0.19
N TYR A 68 4.92 0.24 0.11
CA TYR A 68 3.63 -0.41 0.33
C TYR A 68 2.91 0.15 1.56
N ALA A 69 3.65 0.25 2.66
CA ALA A 69 3.15 0.80 3.91
C ALA A 69 4.22 1.66 4.58
N MET A 70 3.77 2.68 5.30
CA MET A 70 4.59 3.59 6.08
C MET A 70 4.10 3.54 7.52
N LEU A 71 4.99 3.24 8.44
CA LEU A 71 4.71 3.22 9.88
C LEU A 71 5.21 4.52 10.50
N PHE A 72 4.30 5.23 11.16
CA PHE A 72 4.56 6.45 11.92
C PHE A 72 4.46 6.17 13.42
N ASP A 73 4.65 7.17 14.27
CA ASP A 73 4.59 6.98 15.73
C ASP A 73 3.18 6.57 16.21
N ASP A 74 2.14 7.11 15.57
CA ASP A 74 0.74 7.05 16.00
C ASP A 74 -0.17 6.29 15.02
N LYS A 75 0.27 6.10 13.77
CA LYS A 75 -0.51 5.45 12.70
C LYS A 75 0.32 4.59 11.75
N LEU A 76 -0.37 3.70 11.05
CA LEU A 76 0.11 2.96 9.90
C LEU A 76 -0.66 3.41 8.66
N GLU A 77 0.05 3.88 7.63
CA GLU A 77 -0.54 4.17 6.33
C GLU A 77 -0.20 3.05 5.34
N ILE A 78 -1.22 2.51 4.66
CA ILE A 78 -1.09 1.50 3.63
C ILE A 78 -1.50 2.13 2.30
N LYS A 79 -0.56 2.25 1.36
CA LYS A 79 -0.75 2.87 0.05
C LYS A 79 -0.76 1.78 -1.01
N ARG A 80 -1.86 1.03 -1.15
CA ARG A 80 -1.86 -0.18 -1.98
C ARG A 80 -1.85 0.15 -3.47
N THR A 81 -2.67 1.13 -3.88
CA THR A 81 -2.78 1.64 -5.25
C THR A 81 -2.89 3.17 -5.23
N LEU A 82 -2.92 3.82 -6.40
CA LEU A 82 -3.18 5.26 -6.50
C LEU A 82 -4.51 5.66 -5.84
N PHE A 83 -5.51 4.80 -5.97
CA PHE A 83 -6.90 5.10 -5.59
C PHE A 83 -7.33 4.44 -4.28
N SER A 84 -6.46 3.67 -3.65
CA SER A 84 -6.76 2.96 -2.39
C SER A 84 -5.62 3.16 -1.40
N ASN A 85 -5.82 4.17 -0.55
CA ASN A 85 -5.01 4.46 0.61
C ASN A 85 -5.84 4.17 1.86
N LYS A 86 -5.26 3.47 2.83
CA LYS A 86 -5.91 3.17 4.11
C LYS A 86 -4.99 3.63 5.23
N MET A 87 -5.53 4.41 6.16
CA MET A 87 -4.85 4.82 7.38
C MET A 87 -5.41 4.03 8.56
N LEU A 88 -4.55 3.67 9.51
CA LEU A 88 -4.87 2.89 10.69
C LEU A 88 -4.21 3.55 11.90
N PHE A 89 -4.99 4.03 12.86
CA PHE A 89 -4.44 4.66 14.06
C PHE A 89 -4.23 3.62 15.16
N PHE A 90 -3.07 3.64 15.82
CA PHE A 90 -2.76 2.67 16.90
C PHE A 90 -3.59 2.92 18.16
N ALA A 91 -4.06 4.15 18.35
CA ALA A 91 -4.95 4.54 19.45
C ALA A 91 -6.21 3.66 19.54
N ASP A 92 -6.72 3.19 18.40
CA ASP A 92 -7.98 2.44 18.34
C ASP A 92 -7.79 0.92 18.34
N VAL A 93 -6.55 0.46 18.17
CA VAL A 93 -6.23 -0.96 18.05
C VAL A 93 -6.16 -1.59 19.44
N LYS A 94 -6.90 -2.70 19.61
CA LYS A 94 -6.93 -3.53 20.82
C LYS A 94 -5.98 -4.72 20.72
N LYS A 95 -5.95 -5.38 19.55
CA LYS A 95 -5.12 -6.57 19.34
C LYS A 95 -4.73 -6.76 17.88
N VAL A 96 -3.48 -7.15 17.67
CA VAL A 96 -2.98 -7.65 16.38
C VAL A 96 -3.15 -9.17 16.36
N GLY A 97 -3.93 -9.67 15.40
CA GLY A 97 -4.18 -11.09 15.20
C GLY A 97 -3.09 -11.78 14.37
N ASN A 98 -3.13 -13.11 14.34
CA ASN A 98 -2.20 -13.89 13.52
C ASN A 98 -2.44 -13.68 12.02
N VAL A 99 -1.36 -13.76 11.25
CA VAL A 99 -1.42 -13.80 9.79
C VAL A 99 -2.12 -15.09 9.35
N LYS A 100 -3.31 -14.98 8.76
CA LYS A 100 -4.03 -16.11 8.17
C LYS A 100 -4.31 -15.81 6.70
N LYS A 101 -3.95 -16.73 5.81
CA LYS A 101 -4.18 -16.64 4.35
C LYS A 101 -3.70 -15.32 3.72
N GLY A 102 -2.50 -14.85 4.08
CA GLY A 102 -1.91 -13.62 3.50
C GLY A 102 -2.64 -12.34 3.89
N SER A 103 -3.35 -12.33 5.01
CA SER A 103 -3.97 -11.14 5.59
C SER A 103 -3.69 -11.07 7.09
N LEU A 104 -3.47 -9.85 7.58
CA LEU A 104 -3.36 -9.52 8.99
C LEU A 104 -4.74 -9.08 9.48
N PHE A 105 -5.18 -9.60 10.61
CA PHE A 105 -6.44 -9.20 11.23
C PHE A 105 -6.12 -8.29 12.41
N ILE A 106 -6.71 -7.10 12.42
CA ILE A 106 -6.59 -6.16 13.53
C ILE A 106 -7.96 -6.05 14.18
N SER A 107 -8.01 -6.18 15.51
CA SER A 107 -9.21 -5.97 16.31
C SER A 107 -9.11 -4.60 16.99
N TYR A 108 -10.17 -3.82 16.87
CA TYR A 108 -10.30 -2.51 17.50
C TYR A 108 -10.96 -2.60 18.87
N ASN A 109 -10.97 -1.47 19.60
CA ASN A 109 -11.60 -1.38 20.92
C ASN A 109 -13.10 -1.69 20.89
N ASP A 110 -13.79 -1.35 19.81
CA ASP A 110 -15.22 -1.59 19.59
C ASP A 110 -15.54 -3.03 19.13
N ASP A 111 -14.57 -3.95 19.31
CA ASP A 111 -14.60 -5.35 18.87
C ASP A 111 -14.77 -5.54 17.33
N GLU A 112 -14.70 -4.47 16.54
CA GLU A 112 -14.59 -4.55 15.09
C GLU A 112 -13.27 -5.20 14.65
N VAL A 113 -13.34 -6.05 13.61
CA VAL A 113 -12.17 -6.71 13.04
C VAL A 113 -11.89 -6.18 11.63
N ALA A 114 -10.83 -5.40 11.47
CA ALA A 114 -10.33 -5.02 10.16
C ALA A 114 -9.39 -6.08 9.59
N LYS A 115 -9.63 -6.42 8.32
CA LYS A 115 -8.69 -7.19 7.52
C LYS A 115 -7.74 -6.26 6.77
N ILE A 116 -6.45 -6.51 6.91
CA ILE A 116 -5.38 -5.91 6.11
C ILE A 116 -4.86 -6.98 5.17
N SER A 117 -5.00 -6.74 3.87
CA SER A 117 -4.35 -7.60 2.88
C SER A 117 -2.85 -7.37 2.93
N LEU A 118 -2.05 -8.43 2.99
CA LEU A 118 -0.59 -8.35 2.90
C LEU A 118 -0.11 -8.55 1.45
N PHE A 119 -1.04 -8.63 0.50
CA PHE A 119 -0.72 -8.85 -0.90
C PHE A 119 0.02 -7.65 -1.47
N GLY A 120 1.22 -7.90 -1.98
CA GLY A 120 2.11 -6.88 -2.53
C GLY A 120 3.29 -6.50 -1.63
N ILE A 121 3.33 -6.99 -0.38
CA ILE A 121 4.46 -6.78 0.54
C ILE A 121 5.56 -7.81 0.27
N LYS A 122 6.82 -7.41 0.47
CA LYS A 122 7.95 -8.34 0.49
C LYS A 122 7.82 -9.31 1.69
N THR A 123 7.87 -10.62 1.43
CA THR A 123 7.61 -11.65 2.46
C THR A 123 8.50 -11.49 3.71
N SER A 124 9.75 -11.06 3.54
CA SER A 124 10.68 -10.81 4.66
C SER A 124 10.25 -9.67 5.58
N GLN A 125 9.50 -8.69 5.07
CA GLN A 125 9.03 -7.52 5.82
C GLN A 125 7.65 -7.72 6.46
N VAL A 126 6.93 -8.80 6.12
CA VAL A 126 5.64 -9.12 6.75
C VAL A 126 5.80 -9.34 8.25
N ASN A 127 6.86 -10.07 8.66
CA ASN A 127 7.14 -10.30 10.07
C ASN A 127 7.56 -9.03 10.79
N ILE A 128 8.34 -8.16 10.13
CA ILE A 128 8.77 -6.86 10.66
C ILE A 128 7.57 -5.94 10.89
N LEU A 129 6.67 -5.85 9.90
CA LEU A 129 5.43 -5.08 10.02
C LEU A 129 4.60 -5.57 11.20
N ARG A 130 4.48 -6.89 11.36
CA ARG A 130 3.73 -7.48 12.48
C ARG A 130 4.38 -7.14 13.83
N SER A 131 5.68 -7.35 13.98
CA SER A 131 6.36 -7.11 15.26
C SER A 131 6.30 -5.65 15.67
N GLU A 132 6.43 -4.72 14.71
CA GLU A 132 6.34 -3.29 14.99
C GLU A 132 4.91 -2.86 15.31
N LEU A 133 3.90 -3.42 14.61
CA LEU A 133 2.51 -3.21 14.97
C LEU A 133 2.20 -3.69 16.39
N GLU A 134 2.64 -4.89 16.76
CA GLU A 134 2.44 -5.41 18.12
C GLU A 134 3.09 -4.51 19.17
N LYS A 135 4.33 -4.05 18.92
CA LYS A 135 5.07 -3.15 19.80
C LYS A 135 4.36 -1.81 20.00
N HIS A 136 3.94 -1.15 18.92
CA HIS A 136 3.24 0.14 19.00
C HIS A 136 1.86 0.03 19.67
N VAL A 137 1.15 -1.08 19.45
CA VAL A 137 -0.13 -1.35 20.13
C VAL A 137 0.08 -1.56 21.62
N THR A 138 1.08 -2.34 22.05
CA THR A 138 1.39 -2.53 23.48
C THR A 138 1.81 -1.22 24.15
N LEU A 139 2.64 -0.41 23.49
CA LEU A 139 3.03 0.91 24.01
C LEU A 139 1.82 1.84 24.17
N THR A 140 0.87 1.77 23.25
CA THR A 140 -0.35 2.57 23.30
C THR A 140 -1.28 2.09 24.40
N LEU A 141 -1.47 0.78 24.57
CA LEU A 141 -2.26 0.20 25.66
C LEU A 141 -1.71 0.57 27.04
N ASN A 142 -0.39 0.52 27.22
CA ASN A 142 0.25 0.88 28.50
C ASN A 142 0.16 2.37 28.83
N LYS A 143 -0.11 3.24 27.85
CA LYS A 143 -0.32 4.69 28.03
C LYS A 143 -1.78 5.06 28.27
N ARG A 144 -2.73 4.13 28.12
CA ARG A 144 -4.14 4.39 28.44
C ARG A 144 -4.29 4.42 29.97
N PRO A 145 -4.92 5.46 30.54
CA PRO A 145 -5.17 5.55 31.97
C PRO A 145 -6.15 4.48 32.46
#